data_AF-A0A1F5EVS5-F1
#
_entry.id   AF-A0A1F5EVS5-F1
#
_cell.length_a   1.000
_cell.length_b   1.000
_cell.length_c   1.000
_cell.angle_alpha   90.00
_cell.angle_beta   90.00
_cell.angle_gamma   90.00
#
_symmetry.space_group_name_H-M   'P 1'
#
loop_
_entity.id
_entity.type
_entity.pdbx_description
1 polymer ?
#
loop_
_entity_poly.entity_id
_entity_poly.type
_entity_poly.pdbx_seq_one_letter_code
_entity_poly.pdbx_strand_id
1 'polypeptide(L)'
;MTDELKSQGLLRSLDPHRLIDQQQKDNVAGFFLVLALYYNDLKSLLYHYNRTNEDFEGTSSEDISIQAGEFGGIRAHLLRLMASTVFEFLEFLKTNRSVLGTAEFRLVYESLNRNLKEQWNLIVQIASKGSSDVKSDFSSALMLVRNNLGFHYNQSSKALTQAFIDHFFKDQKNISNEKAYFSDGTKMKDVRFFYSDAAAQRAVISQAQKKLVSADEYYEKLMALIKMTNFTIMQLLKRYLKQRPPYDSLNG
;
A
#
# COMPACT_ATOMS: atom_id res chain seq x y z
N MET A 1 8.43 18.34 -16.01
CA MET A 1 7.06 18.01 -16.45
C MET A 1 7.15 17.06 -17.65
N THR A 2 6.45 15.92 -17.57
CA THR A 2 6.06 14.99 -18.66
C THR A 2 7.13 14.22 -19.46
N ASP A 3 7.58 13.08 -18.91
CA ASP A 3 7.91 11.90 -19.74
C ASP A 3 7.54 10.56 -19.08
N GLU A 4 7.36 10.50 -17.76
CA GLU A 4 7.03 9.25 -17.04
C GLU A 4 5.60 8.71 -17.25
N LEU A 5 4.71 9.49 -17.87
CA LEU A 5 3.33 9.05 -18.16
C LEU A 5 3.15 8.42 -19.54
N LYS A 6 4.17 8.43 -20.41
CA LYS A 6 4.10 7.72 -21.70
C LYS A 6 4.26 6.23 -21.46
N SER A 7 3.16 5.55 -21.15
CA SER A 7 3.11 4.09 -21.13
C SER A 7 3.56 3.54 -22.48
N GLN A 8 4.67 2.82 -22.49
CA GLN A 8 5.15 2.08 -23.66
C GLN A 8 4.39 0.75 -23.87
N GLY A 9 3.42 0.44 -23.00
CA GLY A 9 2.59 -0.74 -23.13
C GLY A 9 1.59 -0.60 -24.28
N LEU A 10 1.44 -1.66 -25.07
CA LEU A 10 0.41 -1.75 -26.11
C LEU A 10 -0.98 -1.90 -25.46
N LEU A 11 -1.94 -1.11 -25.92
CA LEU A 11 -3.35 -1.32 -25.58
C LEU A 11 -3.84 -2.62 -26.24
N ARG A 12 -4.45 -3.49 -25.43
CA ARG A 12 -5.02 -4.76 -25.88
C ARG A 12 -6.45 -4.84 -25.39
N SER A 13 -7.31 -5.49 -26.17
CA SER A 13 -8.70 -5.72 -25.81
C SER A 13 -9.02 -7.21 -25.78
N LEU A 14 -10.12 -7.53 -25.09
CA LEU A 14 -10.65 -8.87 -24.90
C LEU A 14 -12.16 -8.74 -24.73
N ASP A 15 -12.94 -9.63 -25.33
CA ASP A 15 -14.39 -9.67 -25.10
C ASP A 15 -14.69 -9.92 -23.59
N PRO A 16 -15.52 -9.08 -22.94
CA PRO A 16 -15.85 -9.20 -21.52
C PRO A 16 -16.36 -10.59 -21.09
N HIS A 17 -17.10 -11.31 -21.94
CA HIS A 17 -17.62 -12.66 -21.64
C HIS A 17 -16.50 -13.68 -21.41
N ARG A 18 -15.29 -13.35 -21.87
CA ARG A 18 -14.09 -14.19 -21.70
C ARG A 18 -13.41 -13.95 -20.36
N LEU A 19 -13.71 -12.82 -19.72
CA LEU A 19 -13.27 -12.51 -18.36
C LEU A 19 -14.26 -13.02 -17.33
N ILE A 20 -15.57 -12.77 -17.53
CA ILE A 20 -16.64 -13.11 -16.58
C ILE A 20 -17.84 -13.65 -17.36
N ASP A 21 -18.29 -14.85 -17.00
CA ASP A 21 -19.57 -15.40 -17.48
C ASP A 21 -20.74 -14.71 -16.74
N GLN A 22 -21.65 -14.07 -17.49
CA GLN A 22 -22.81 -13.37 -16.93
C GLN A 22 -23.79 -14.30 -16.21
N GLN A 23 -23.79 -15.60 -16.53
CA GLN A 23 -24.78 -16.56 -16.04
C GLN A 23 -24.28 -17.41 -14.85
N GLN A 24 -23.00 -17.31 -14.47
CA GLN A 24 -22.41 -18.11 -13.39
C GLN A 24 -21.68 -17.26 -12.35
N LYS A 25 -21.73 -17.69 -11.09
CA LYS A 25 -20.82 -17.20 -10.05
C LYS A 25 -19.42 -17.77 -10.30
N ASP A 26 -18.65 -17.11 -11.16
CA ASP A 26 -17.24 -17.43 -11.37
C ASP A 26 -16.38 -16.78 -10.28
N ASN A 27 -16.14 -17.54 -9.21
CA ASN A 27 -15.31 -17.10 -8.08
C ASN A 27 -13.84 -16.87 -8.48
N VAL A 28 -13.34 -17.57 -9.52
CA VAL A 28 -11.94 -17.40 -9.98
C VAL A 28 -11.84 -16.11 -10.77
N ALA A 29 -12.76 -15.85 -11.69
CA ALA A 29 -12.80 -14.57 -12.40
C ALA A 29 -13.00 -13.37 -11.47
N GLY A 30 -13.93 -13.47 -10.52
CA GLY A 30 -14.11 -12.45 -9.49
C GLY A 30 -12.84 -12.22 -8.68
N PHE A 31 -12.10 -13.28 -8.36
CA PHE A 31 -10.82 -13.16 -7.65
C PHE A 31 -9.77 -12.42 -8.48
N PHE A 32 -9.60 -12.78 -9.76
CA PHE A 32 -8.65 -12.09 -10.64
C PHE A 32 -9.06 -10.64 -10.96
N LEU A 33 -10.35 -10.33 -10.96
CA LEU A 33 -10.84 -8.94 -11.05
C LEU A 33 -10.37 -8.12 -9.84
N VAL A 34 -10.50 -8.64 -8.63
CA VAL A 34 -10.01 -7.96 -7.41
C VAL A 34 -8.48 -7.85 -7.42
N LEU A 35 -7.76 -8.87 -7.91
CA LEU A 35 -6.31 -8.76 -8.10
C LEU A 35 -5.92 -7.62 -9.05
N ALA A 36 -6.68 -7.42 -10.13
CA ALA A 36 -6.46 -6.34 -11.08
C ALA A 36 -6.70 -4.96 -10.43
N LEU A 37 -7.77 -4.83 -9.64
CA LEU A 37 -8.07 -3.61 -8.89
C LEU A 37 -6.96 -3.29 -7.88
N TYR A 38 -6.58 -4.25 -7.04
CA TYR A 38 -5.49 -4.08 -6.08
C TYR A 38 -4.16 -3.67 -6.75
N TYR A 39 -3.81 -4.28 -7.88
CA TYR A 39 -2.64 -3.89 -8.66
C TYR A 39 -2.71 -2.43 -9.11
N ASN A 40 -3.86 -1.99 -9.62
CA ASN A 40 -4.06 -0.61 -10.06
C ASN A 40 -4.01 0.39 -8.91
N ASP A 41 -4.59 0.06 -7.76
CA ASP A 41 -4.59 0.91 -6.57
C ASP A 41 -3.15 1.10 -6.05
N LEU A 42 -2.41 0.01 -5.87
CA LEU A 42 -1.00 0.08 -5.47
C LEU A 42 -0.13 0.80 -6.50
N LYS A 43 -0.34 0.56 -7.79
CA LYS A 43 0.40 1.26 -8.85
C LYS A 43 0.18 2.78 -8.77
N SER A 44 -1.06 3.21 -8.56
CA SER A 44 -1.42 4.62 -8.43
C SER A 44 -0.78 5.24 -7.18
N LEU A 45 -0.87 4.56 -6.04
CA LEU A 45 -0.26 5.01 -4.79
C LEU A 45 1.27 5.11 -4.89
N LEU A 46 1.93 4.11 -5.50
CA LEU A 46 3.38 4.12 -5.74
C LEU A 46 3.79 5.26 -6.68
N TYR A 47 3.01 5.51 -7.74
CA TYR A 47 3.27 6.61 -8.66
C TYR A 47 3.24 7.96 -7.92
N HIS A 48 2.19 8.22 -7.15
CA HIS A 48 2.08 9.45 -6.37
C HIS A 48 3.16 9.54 -5.29
N TYR A 49 3.53 8.43 -4.67
CA TYR A 49 4.60 8.39 -3.67
C TYR A 49 5.94 8.77 -4.29
N ASN A 50 6.32 8.17 -5.41
CA ASN A 50 7.59 8.47 -6.08
C ASN A 50 7.65 9.93 -6.53
N ARG A 51 6.58 10.43 -7.16
CA ARG A 51 6.49 11.84 -7.58
C ARG A 51 6.61 12.81 -6.40
N THR A 52 5.93 12.50 -5.29
CA THR A 52 6.04 13.29 -4.05
C THR A 52 7.47 13.24 -3.49
N ASN A 53 8.15 12.10 -3.61
CA ASN A 53 9.51 11.95 -3.10
C ASN A 53 10.52 12.77 -3.90
N GLU A 54 10.37 12.83 -5.23
CA GLU A 54 11.17 13.72 -6.08
C GLU A 54 10.99 15.19 -5.71
N ASP A 55 9.73 15.61 -5.51
CA ASP A 55 9.41 16.99 -5.12
C ASP A 55 9.90 17.31 -3.70
N PHE A 56 9.99 16.30 -2.81
CA PHE A 56 10.54 16.42 -1.46
C PHE A 56 12.07 16.48 -1.45
N GLU A 57 12.75 15.63 -2.22
CA GLU A 57 14.22 15.60 -2.31
C GLU A 57 14.79 16.92 -2.88
N GLY A 58 13.98 17.68 -3.61
CA GLY A 58 14.29 19.05 -4.02
C GLY A 58 14.19 20.11 -2.91
N THR A 59 13.78 19.74 -1.69
CA THR A 59 13.72 20.66 -0.53
C THR A 59 14.91 20.43 0.40
N SER A 60 15.52 21.51 0.89
CA SER A 60 16.62 21.43 1.88
C SER A 60 16.15 20.72 3.14
N SER A 61 16.85 19.66 3.55
CA SER A 61 16.51 18.83 4.72
C SER A 61 16.66 19.56 6.06
N GLU A 62 17.28 20.74 6.07
CA GLU A 62 17.56 21.53 7.27
C GLU A 62 16.53 22.64 7.52
N ASP A 63 15.62 22.89 6.57
CA ASP A 63 14.68 24.02 6.65
C ASP A 63 13.29 23.61 7.17
N ILE A 64 12.84 24.23 8.26
CA ILE A 64 11.40 24.27 8.57
C ILE A 64 10.74 25.15 7.50
N SER A 65 10.05 24.52 6.56
CA SER A 65 9.27 25.23 5.55
C SER A 65 7.89 24.61 5.35
N ILE A 66 6.94 25.43 4.91
CA ILE A 66 5.60 24.96 4.50
C ILE A 66 5.73 23.87 3.45
N GLN A 67 6.64 24.03 2.48
CA GLN A 67 6.84 23.09 1.39
C GLN A 67 7.37 21.74 1.88
N ALA A 68 8.39 21.73 2.75
CA ALA A 68 8.92 20.50 3.34
C ALA A 68 7.86 19.79 4.20
N GLY A 69 7.08 20.55 4.99
CA GLY A 69 5.97 20.02 5.77
C GLY A 69 4.85 19.42 4.91
N GLU A 70 4.51 20.08 3.80
CA GLU A 70 3.48 19.65 2.85
C GLU A 70 3.85 18.30 2.22
N PHE A 71 5.01 18.23 1.57
CA PHE A 71 5.46 17.01 0.91
C PHE A 71 5.77 15.89 1.90
N GLY A 72 6.36 16.21 3.05
CA GLY A 72 6.61 15.25 4.12
C GLY A 72 5.31 14.61 4.64
N GLY A 73 4.28 15.43 4.87
CA GLY A 73 2.99 14.94 5.30
C GLY A 73 2.25 14.14 4.23
N ILE A 74 2.30 14.54 2.94
CA ILE A 74 1.75 13.75 1.82
C ILE A 74 2.44 12.39 1.74
N ARG A 75 3.78 12.36 1.83
CA ARG A 75 4.57 11.13 1.80
C ARG A 75 4.15 10.18 2.93
N ALA A 76 4.05 10.69 4.15
CA ALA A 76 3.61 9.91 5.31
C ALA A 76 2.18 9.38 5.14
N HIS A 77 1.27 10.18 4.58
CA HIS A 77 -0.10 9.76 4.30
C HIS A 77 -0.15 8.63 3.25
N LEU A 78 0.57 8.77 2.14
CA LEU A 78 0.64 7.76 1.09
C LEU A 78 1.20 6.43 1.61
N LEU A 79 2.21 6.45 2.49
CA LEU A 79 2.71 5.24 3.15
C LEU A 79 1.64 4.55 3.99
N ARG A 80 0.84 5.31 4.75
CA ARG A 80 -0.28 4.76 5.53
C ARG A 80 -1.36 4.16 4.62
N LEU A 81 -1.69 4.81 3.52
CA LEU A 81 -2.64 4.29 2.53
C LEU A 81 -2.13 3.00 1.87
N MET A 82 -0.87 2.94 1.47
CA MET A 82 -0.27 1.73 0.91
C MET A 82 -0.26 0.57 1.91
N ALA A 83 0.12 0.82 3.18
CA ALA A 83 0.06 -0.19 4.23
C ALA A 83 -1.36 -0.74 4.44
N SER A 84 -2.35 0.15 4.41
CA SER A 84 -3.75 -0.24 4.58
C SER A 84 -4.27 -1.03 3.38
N THR A 85 -3.89 -0.64 2.15
CA THR A 85 -4.22 -1.36 0.91
C THR A 85 -3.64 -2.77 0.92
N VAL A 86 -2.36 -2.93 1.28
CA VAL A 86 -1.72 -4.25 1.44
C VAL A 86 -2.46 -5.09 2.46
N PHE A 87 -2.85 -4.52 3.60
CA PHE A 87 -3.57 -5.26 4.62
C PHE A 87 -4.94 -5.75 4.14
N GLU A 88 -5.72 -4.90 3.47
CA GLU A 88 -7.01 -5.29 2.90
C GLU A 88 -6.87 -6.44 1.91
N PHE A 89 -5.82 -6.40 1.10
CA PHE A 89 -5.49 -7.50 0.20
C PHE A 89 -5.15 -8.81 0.93
N LEU A 90 -4.39 -8.75 2.02
CA LEU A 90 -4.09 -9.94 2.82
C LEU A 90 -5.37 -10.55 3.43
N GLU A 91 -6.29 -9.72 3.93
CA GLU A 91 -7.60 -10.21 4.42
C GLU A 91 -8.48 -10.74 3.28
N PHE A 92 -8.43 -10.13 2.09
CA PHE A 92 -9.10 -10.66 0.90
C PHE A 92 -8.58 -12.06 0.54
N LEU A 93 -7.26 -12.26 0.50
CA LEU A 93 -6.64 -13.57 0.25
C LEU A 93 -7.06 -14.61 1.28
N LYS A 94 -7.08 -14.21 2.56
CA LYS A 94 -7.50 -15.05 3.67
C LYS A 94 -8.95 -15.48 3.55
N THR A 95 -9.84 -14.59 3.11
CA THR A 95 -11.27 -14.87 2.92
C THR A 95 -11.52 -15.74 1.69
N ASN A 96 -10.70 -15.63 0.65
CA ASN A 96 -10.88 -16.31 -0.63
C ASN A 96 -9.95 -17.51 -0.85
N ARG A 97 -9.46 -18.15 0.22
CA ARG A 97 -8.53 -19.30 0.12
C ARG A 97 -9.06 -20.47 -0.70
N SER A 98 -10.37 -20.69 -0.71
CA SER A 98 -10.98 -21.76 -1.50
C SER A 98 -10.69 -21.61 -2.99
N VAL A 99 -10.63 -20.37 -3.50
CA VAL A 99 -10.30 -20.07 -4.90
C VAL A 99 -8.89 -20.56 -5.25
N LEU A 100 -7.94 -20.44 -4.33
CA LEU A 100 -6.55 -20.88 -4.52
C LEU A 100 -6.44 -22.40 -4.74
N GLY A 101 -7.41 -23.17 -4.25
CA GLY A 101 -7.48 -24.61 -4.40
C GLY A 101 -8.10 -25.08 -5.72
N THR A 102 -8.73 -24.19 -6.50
CA THR A 102 -9.43 -24.54 -7.74
C THR A 102 -8.46 -24.98 -8.84
N ALA A 103 -8.92 -25.86 -9.74
CA ALA A 103 -8.12 -26.32 -10.86
C ALA A 103 -7.70 -25.15 -11.76
N GLU A 104 -8.61 -24.21 -11.99
CA GLU A 104 -8.34 -23.04 -12.83
C GLU A 104 -7.26 -22.13 -12.24
N PHE A 105 -7.35 -21.79 -10.95
CA PHE A 105 -6.29 -21.00 -10.31
C PHE A 105 -4.94 -21.74 -10.36
N ARG A 106 -4.94 -23.06 -10.11
CA ARG A 106 -3.71 -23.87 -10.18
C ARG A 106 -3.07 -23.83 -11.56
N LEU A 107 -3.85 -23.85 -12.65
CA LEU A 107 -3.29 -23.72 -14.01
C LEU A 107 -2.55 -22.39 -14.19
N VAL A 108 -3.07 -21.29 -13.65
CA VAL A 108 -2.39 -19.99 -13.68
C VAL A 108 -1.12 -20.03 -12.82
N TYR A 109 -1.23 -20.50 -11.58
CA TYR A 109 -0.12 -20.61 -10.64
C TYR A 109 1.02 -21.48 -11.18
N GLU A 110 0.72 -22.63 -11.79
CA GLU A 110 1.73 -23.54 -12.30
C GLU A 110 2.54 -22.96 -13.47
N SER A 111 1.96 -22.00 -14.20
CA SER A 111 2.64 -21.28 -15.28
C SER A 111 3.63 -20.19 -14.81
N LEU A 112 3.71 -19.93 -13.51
CA LEU A 112 4.72 -19.07 -12.91
C LEU A 112 6.08 -19.77 -12.86
N ASN A 113 7.17 -18.99 -12.89
CA ASN A 113 8.50 -19.52 -12.60
C ASN A 113 8.67 -19.79 -11.09
N ARG A 114 9.72 -20.53 -10.72
CA ARG A 114 9.99 -20.93 -9.33
C ARG A 114 10.03 -19.74 -8.36
N ASN A 115 10.76 -18.67 -8.70
CA ASN A 115 10.88 -17.48 -7.85
C ASN A 115 9.51 -16.81 -7.60
N LEU A 116 8.68 -16.67 -8.64
CA LEU A 116 7.33 -16.10 -8.51
C LEU A 116 6.40 -17.00 -7.69
N LYS A 117 6.54 -18.32 -7.79
CA LYS A 117 5.81 -19.27 -6.94
C LYS A 117 6.21 -19.09 -5.47
N GLU A 118 7.51 -18.99 -5.18
CA GLU A 118 8.02 -18.75 -3.82
C GLU A 118 7.50 -17.43 -3.24
N GLN A 119 7.53 -16.34 -4.02
CA GLN A 119 6.97 -15.05 -3.62
C GLN A 119 5.46 -15.12 -3.37
N TRP A 120 4.69 -15.74 -4.28
CA TRP A 120 3.26 -15.93 -4.10
C TRP A 120 2.94 -16.74 -2.84
N ASN A 121 3.66 -17.83 -2.61
CA ASN A 121 3.48 -18.68 -1.45
C ASN A 121 3.79 -17.92 -0.16
N LEU A 122 4.82 -17.07 -0.16
CA LEU A 122 5.10 -16.19 0.97
C LEU A 122 3.94 -15.20 1.23
N ILE A 123 3.40 -14.57 0.19
CA ILE A 123 2.25 -13.66 0.30
C ILE A 123 1.03 -14.39 0.88
N VAL A 124 0.69 -15.57 0.33
CA VAL A 124 -0.42 -16.39 0.82
C VAL A 124 -0.16 -16.88 2.24
N GLN A 125 1.08 -17.21 2.59
CA GLN A 125 1.45 -17.61 3.95
C GLN A 125 1.27 -16.46 4.95
N ILE A 126 1.66 -15.23 4.58
CA ILE A 126 1.46 -14.02 5.38
C ILE A 126 -0.05 -13.80 5.59
N ALA A 127 -0.85 -13.85 4.53
CA ALA A 127 -2.31 -13.76 4.62
C ALA A 127 -2.91 -14.90 5.47
N SER A 128 -2.31 -16.08 5.39
CA SER A 128 -2.89 -17.31 5.95
C SER A 128 -2.67 -17.50 7.43
N LYS A 129 -1.57 -17.00 7.97
CA LYS A 129 -1.22 -17.24 9.37
C LYS A 129 -2.08 -16.41 10.35
N GLY A 130 -2.92 -15.50 9.85
CA GLY A 130 -3.83 -14.71 10.69
C GLY A 130 -3.10 -13.87 11.75
N SER A 131 -3.83 -13.02 12.45
CA SER A 131 -3.25 -12.18 13.51
C SER A 131 -2.74 -12.98 14.72
N SER A 132 -3.15 -14.25 14.87
CA SER A 132 -2.94 -15.07 16.06
C SER A 132 -1.76 -16.05 15.97
N ASP A 133 -1.31 -16.44 14.78
CA ASP A 133 -0.24 -17.44 14.59
C ASP A 133 0.99 -16.90 13.83
N VAL A 134 1.07 -15.59 13.60
CA VAL A 134 2.24 -14.96 12.98
C VAL A 134 3.24 -14.53 14.05
N LYS A 135 4.24 -15.38 14.30
CA LYS A 135 5.50 -15.00 14.98
C LYS A 135 6.37 -14.00 14.17
N SER A 136 5.84 -13.35 13.13
CA SER A 136 6.57 -12.29 12.40
C SER A 136 6.09 -10.92 12.83
N ASP A 137 6.99 -10.19 13.49
CA ASP A 137 6.75 -8.86 14.03
C ASP A 137 6.18 -7.87 13.01
N PHE A 138 6.51 -8.08 11.73
CA PHE A 138 6.10 -7.23 10.63
C PHE A 138 4.60 -7.32 10.30
N SER A 139 3.98 -8.51 10.32
CA SER A 139 2.54 -8.62 10.01
C SER A 139 1.68 -8.01 11.12
N SER A 140 2.13 -8.12 12.37
CA SER A 140 1.54 -7.43 13.51
C SER A 140 1.66 -5.90 13.39
N ALA A 141 2.79 -5.40 12.88
CA ALA A 141 2.96 -3.97 12.62
C ALA A 141 1.99 -3.46 11.53
N LEU A 142 1.82 -4.20 10.42
CA LEU A 142 0.85 -3.86 9.36
C LEU A 142 -0.59 -3.77 9.88
N MET A 143 -1.00 -4.72 10.75
CA MET A 143 -2.32 -4.71 11.39
C MET A 143 -2.57 -3.47 12.24
N LEU A 144 -1.58 -3.09 13.05
CA LEU A 144 -1.70 -1.96 13.96
C LEU A 144 -1.85 -0.65 13.18
N VAL A 145 -1.14 -0.51 12.06
CA VAL A 145 -1.23 0.66 11.17
C VAL A 145 -2.62 0.79 10.54
N ARG A 146 -3.23 -0.30 10.06
CA ARG A 146 -4.64 -0.27 9.60
C ARG A 146 -5.59 0.15 10.73
N ASN A 147 -5.53 -0.55 11.86
CA ASN A 147 -6.53 -0.44 12.93
C ASN A 147 -6.56 0.96 13.56
N ASN A 148 -5.43 1.67 13.57
CA ASN A 148 -5.35 2.94 14.29
C ASN A 148 -5.28 4.17 13.36
N LEU A 149 -4.82 4.03 12.11
CA LEU A 149 -4.35 5.20 11.33
C LEU A 149 -4.72 5.18 9.84
N GLY A 150 -5.25 4.07 9.32
CA GLY A 150 -5.65 3.93 7.92
C GLY A 150 -7.05 4.47 7.60
N PHE A 151 -8.07 4.05 8.38
CA PHE A 151 -9.48 4.22 7.95
C PHE A 151 -10.52 4.48 9.05
N HIS A 152 -10.14 4.59 10.33
CA HIS A 152 -11.11 4.65 11.44
C HIS A 152 -10.89 5.86 12.37
N TYR A 153 -11.38 7.04 11.96
CA TYR A 153 -11.43 8.25 12.79
C TYR A 153 -12.07 8.00 14.18
N ASN A 154 -12.98 7.03 14.27
CA ASN A 154 -13.67 6.66 15.51
C ASN A 154 -12.79 5.94 16.55
N GLN A 155 -11.65 5.37 16.16
CA GLN A 155 -10.75 4.63 17.06
C GLN A 155 -9.38 5.31 17.22
N SER A 156 -9.10 6.35 16.42
CA SER A 156 -7.78 6.97 16.33
C SER A 156 -7.52 8.06 17.37
N SER A 157 -8.54 8.65 18.01
CA SER A 157 -8.36 9.82 18.89
C SER A 157 -7.42 9.54 20.06
N LYS A 158 -7.60 8.45 20.80
CA LYS A 158 -6.72 8.08 21.92
C LYS A 158 -5.28 7.83 21.48
N ALA A 159 -5.10 7.10 20.38
CA ALA A 159 -3.78 6.78 19.84
C ALA A 159 -3.05 8.04 19.33
N LEU A 160 -3.76 8.92 18.62
CA LEU A 160 -3.24 10.19 18.11
C LEU A 160 -2.94 11.17 19.25
N THR A 161 -3.80 11.28 20.25
CA THR A 161 -3.53 12.11 21.44
C THR A 161 -2.29 11.60 22.18
N GLN A 162 -2.15 10.30 22.39
CA GLN A 162 -0.96 9.76 23.05
C GLN A 162 0.29 10.01 22.21
N ALA A 163 0.24 9.81 20.90
CA ALA A 163 1.36 10.06 20.00
C ALA A 163 1.72 11.56 19.93
N PHE A 164 0.74 12.46 19.98
CA PHE A 164 0.96 13.89 20.10
C PHE A 164 1.67 14.22 21.41
N ILE A 165 1.20 13.66 22.54
CA ILE A 165 1.85 13.85 23.84
C ILE A 165 3.29 13.35 23.80
N ASP A 166 3.51 12.16 23.24
CA ASP A 166 4.84 11.56 23.16
C ASP A 166 5.77 12.43 22.31
N HIS A 167 5.36 12.84 21.09
CA HIS A 167 6.16 13.68 20.20
C HIS A 167 6.46 15.06 20.79
N PHE A 168 5.43 15.78 21.23
CA PHE A 168 5.55 17.19 21.63
C PHE A 168 5.88 17.42 23.10
N PHE A 169 5.88 16.40 23.96
CA PHE A 169 6.18 16.61 25.39
C PHE A 169 7.20 15.63 25.97
N LYS A 170 7.35 14.41 25.43
CA LYS A 170 8.23 13.38 26.01
C LYS A 170 9.49 13.11 25.22
N ASP A 171 9.39 13.07 23.89
CA ASP A 171 10.53 12.81 23.01
C ASP A 171 11.58 13.93 23.17
N GLN A 172 12.86 13.59 22.98
CA GLN A 172 13.95 14.56 23.05
C GLN A 172 13.69 15.72 22.10
N LYS A 173 13.89 16.95 22.61
CA LYS A 173 13.59 18.17 21.85
C LYS A 173 14.50 18.36 20.65
N ASN A 174 13.88 18.69 19.53
CA ASN A 174 14.49 19.11 18.30
C ASN A 174 13.54 20.03 17.53
N ILE A 175 14.04 20.57 16.42
CA ILE A 175 13.34 21.53 15.57
C ILE A 175 11.93 21.08 15.11
N SER A 176 11.68 19.78 14.99
CA SER A 176 10.40 19.18 14.55
C SER A 176 9.36 18.99 15.66
N ASN A 177 9.73 19.12 16.94
CA ASN A 177 8.85 18.85 18.09
C ASN A 177 8.88 19.92 19.20
N GLU A 178 9.63 21.00 18.99
CA GLU A 178 9.60 22.18 19.86
C GLU A 178 8.32 23.01 19.71
N LYS A 179 7.70 23.01 18.52
CA LYS A 179 6.48 23.77 18.23
C LYS A 179 5.49 22.96 17.40
N ALA A 180 4.20 23.17 17.64
CA ALA A 180 3.13 22.62 16.82
C ALA A 180 2.86 23.54 15.63
N TYR A 181 3.41 23.20 14.46
CA TYR A 181 3.27 24.00 13.25
C TYR A 181 1.92 23.79 12.54
N PHE A 182 1.38 24.85 11.93
CA PHE A 182 0.24 24.83 11.02
C PHE A 182 0.33 26.00 10.04
N SER A 183 -0.37 25.92 8.91
CA SER A 183 -0.66 27.05 8.03
C SER A 183 -2.18 27.29 7.97
N ASP A 184 -2.60 28.55 8.03
CA ASP A 184 -3.99 29.00 8.23
C ASP A 184 -4.52 29.85 7.05
N GLY A 185 -4.05 29.55 5.84
CA GLY A 185 -4.49 30.24 4.63
C GLY A 185 -6.00 30.15 4.35
N THR A 186 -6.49 30.92 3.39
CA THR A 186 -7.93 30.99 3.06
C THR A 186 -8.37 29.98 2.00
N LYS A 187 -7.43 29.25 1.39
CA LYS A 187 -7.69 28.24 0.36
C LYS A 187 -7.11 26.90 0.79
N MET A 188 -7.68 25.80 0.31
CA MET A 188 -7.27 24.43 0.66
C MET A 188 -5.76 24.18 0.46
N LYS A 189 -5.17 24.72 -0.62
CA LYS A 189 -3.74 24.58 -0.91
C LYS A 189 -2.80 25.36 0.03
N ASP A 190 -3.36 26.29 0.82
CA ASP A 190 -2.61 27.18 1.71
C ASP A 190 -2.80 26.77 3.20
N VAL A 191 -3.56 25.71 3.46
CA VAL A 191 -3.90 25.21 4.81
C VAL A 191 -3.34 23.82 5.03
N ARG A 192 -2.59 23.65 6.12
CA ARG A 192 -2.15 22.33 6.59
C ARG A 192 -1.90 22.32 8.07
N PHE A 193 -2.36 21.26 8.73
CA PHE A 193 -2.17 21.03 10.15
C PHE A 193 -0.97 20.09 10.38
N PHE A 194 0.26 20.61 10.23
CA PHE A 194 1.48 19.78 10.30
C PHE A 194 1.63 19.04 11.63
N TYR A 195 1.17 19.63 12.75
CA TYR A 195 1.16 18.96 14.05
C TYR A 195 0.33 17.66 14.06
N SER A 196 -0.72 17.58 13.23
CA SER A 196 -1.54 16.38 13.09
C SER A 196 -0.80 15.30 12.30
N ASP A 197 -0.07 15.70 11.26
CA ASP A 197 0.78 14.78 10.49
C ASP A 197 1.89 14.18 11.37
N ALA A 198 2.53 15.02 12.19
CA ALA A 198 3.55 14.59 13.15
C ALA A 198 2.99 13.57 14.16
N ALA A 199 1.81 13.84 14.73
CA ALA A 199 1.15 12.90 15.65
C ALA A 199 0.80 11.57 14.95
N ALA A 200 0.30 11.60 13.72
CA ALA A 200 0.00 10.41 12.94
C ALA A 200 1.26 9.59 12.63
N GLN A 201 2.36 10.25 12.24
CA GLN A 201 3.64 9.61 11.99
C GLN A 201 4.21 8.98 13.27
N ARG A 202 4.20 9.72 14.39
CA ARG A 202 4.65 9.18 15.69
C ARG A 202 3.82 7.98 16.13
N ALA A 203 2.51 8.00 15.88
CA ALA A 203 1.63 6.87 16.17
C ALA A 203 2.04 5.61 15.38
N VAL A 204 2.32 5.73 14.08
CA VAL A 204 2.87 4.62 13.26
C VAL A 204 4.17 4.10 13.87
N ILE A 205 5.13 5.01 14.14
CA ILE A 205 6.45 4.65 14.65
C ILE A 205 6.34 3.93 15.99
N SER A 206 5.52 4.44 16.92
CA SER A 206 5.34 3.84 18.24
C SER A 206 4.76 2.42 18.17
N GLN A 207 3.90 2.15 17.19
CA GLN A 207 3.29 0.83 16.98
C GLN A 207 4.26 -0.12 16.29
N ALA A 208 5.01 0.39 15.30
CA ALA A 208 6.07 -0.35 14.64
C ALA A 208 7.18 -0.74 15.63
N GLN A 209 7.70 0.19 16.43
CA GLN A 209 8.79 -0.02 17.40
C GLN A 209 8.44 -1.03 18.51
N LYS A 210 7.16 -1.21 18.83
CA LYS A 210 6.74 -2.27 19.78
C LYS A 210 7.02 -3.69 19.25
N LYS A 211 7.26 -3.82 17.95
CA LYS A 211 7.42 -5.10 17.26
C LYS A 211 8.72 -5.17 16.45
N LEU A 212 9.17 -4.05 15.90
CA LEU A 212 10.33 -3.92 15.02
C LEU A 212 11.42 -3.08 15.70
N VAL A 213 12.65 -3.17 15.19
CA VAL A 213 13.82 -2.49 15.76
C VAL A 213 13.76 -0.98 15.49
N SER A 214 13.27 -0.56 14.31
CA SER A 214 13.18 0.86 13.96
C SER A 214 12.02 1.20 13.02
N ALA A 215 11.75 2.50 12.88
CA ALA A 215 10.81 3.02 11.88
C ALA A 215 11.30 2.78 10.45
N ASP A 216 12.61 2.92 10.21
CA ASP A 216 13.21 2.69 8.91
C ASP A 216 13.06 1.24 8.48
N GLU A 217 13.32 0.30 9.40
CA GLU A 217 13.09 -1.13 9.16
C GLU A 217 11.63 -1.42 8.79
N TYR A 218 10.67 -0.74 9.44
CA TYR A 218 9.26 -0.86 9.09
C TYR A 218 9.00 -0.38 7.65
N TYR A 219 9.49 0.80 7.28
CA TYR A 219 9.29 1.36 5.94
C TYR A 219 9.97 0.52 4.86
N GLU A 220 11.19 0.03 5.10
CA GLU A 220 11.90 -0.86 4.18
C GLU A 220 11.13 -2.16 3.95
N LYS A 221 10.67 -2.82 5.02
CA LYS A 221 9.87 -4.04 4.91
C LYS A 221 8.53 -3.81 4.22
N LEU A 222 7.87 -2.68 4.49
CA LEU A 222 6.63 -2.27 3.81
C LEU A 222 6.87 -2.10 2.31
N MET A 223 7.88 -1.33 1.93
CA MET A 223 8.20 -1.10 0.53
C MET A 223 8.64 -2.38 -0.19
N ALA A 224 9.38 -3.26 0.49
CA ALA A 224 9.74 -4.57 -0.04
C ALA A 224 8.50 -5.44 -0.30
N LEU A 225 7.55 -5.50 0.65
CA LEU A 225 6.30 -6.23 0.49
C LEU A 225 5.43 -5.65 -0.63
N ILE A 226 5.31 -4.32 -0.72
CA ILE A 226 4.57 -3.65 -1.79
C ILE A 226 5.17 -3.99 -3.15
N LYS A 227 6.49 -3.84 -3.32
CA LYS A 227 7.18 -4.16 -4.60
C LYS A 227 7.00 -5.63 -4.98
N MET A 228 7.17 -6.54 -4.02
CA MET A 228 6.98 -7.97 -4.23
C MET A 228 5.54 -8.29 -4.63
N THR A 229 4.54 -7.86 -3.85
CA THR A 229 3.12 -8.13 -4.14
C THR A 229 2.69 -7.54 -5.48
N ASN A 230 3.06 -6.29 -5.76
CA ASN A 230 2.75 -5.61 -7.01
C ASN A 230 3.30 -6.39 -8.22
N PHE A 231 4.57 -6.83 -8.17
CA PHE A 231 5.18 -7.58 -9.25
C PHE A 231 4.59 -8.98 -9.41
N THR A 232 4.42 -9.73 -8.31
CA THR A 232 3.87 -11.09 -8.35
C THR A 232 2.43 -11.09 -8.90
N ILE A 233 1.59 -10.15 -8.48
CA ILE A 233 0.21 -10.03 -8.95
C ILE A 233 0.15 -9.63 -10.42
N MET A 234 0.99 -8.68 -10.86
CA MET A 234 1.11 -8.36 -12.28
C MET A 234 1.40 -9.61 -13.12
N GLN A 235 2.30 -10.49 -12.65
CA GLN A 235 2.62 -11.72 -13.37
C GLN A 235 1.46 -12.71 -13.35
N LEU A 236 0.78 -12.91 -12.22
CA LEU A 236 -0.42 -13.74 -12.14
C LEU A 236 -1.51 -13.26 -13.12
N LEU A 237 -1.80 -11.96 -13.14
CA LEU A 237 -2.76 -11.35 -14.07
C LEU A 237 -2.37 -11.60 -15.52
N LYS A 238 -1.10 -11.39 -15.88
CA LYS A 238 -0.59 -11.67 -17.23
C LYS A 238 -0.77 -13.14 -17.62
N ARG A 239 -0.55 -14.08 -16.70
CA ARG A 239 -0.76 -15.52 -16.95
C ARG A 239 -2.23 -15.88 -17.10
N TYR A 240 -3.07 -15.35 -16.22
CA TYR A 240 -4.53 -15.52 -16.25
C TYR A 240 -5.13 -15.04 -17.57
N LEU A 241 -4.75 -13.84 -18.01
CA LEU A 241 -5.21 -13.29 -19.28
C LEU A 241 -4.72 -14.14 -20.47
N LYS A 242 -3.47 -14.64 -20.44
CA LYS A 242 -2.91 -15.45 -21.55
C LYS A 242 -3.68 -16.74 -21.79
N GLN A 243 -4.35 -17.27 -20.78
CA GLN A 243 -5.20 -18.45 -20.88
C GLN A 243 -6.57 -18.15 -21.51
N ARG A 244 -6.84 -16.89 -21.88
CA ARG A 244 -8.09 -16.41 -22.51
C ARG A 244 -7.86 -15.75 -23.89
N PRO A 245 -7.45 -16.49 -24.96
CA PRO A 245 -7.20 -15.96 -26.32
C PRO A 245 -8.40 -15.98 -27.31
N PRO A 246 -8.61 -15.01 -28.23
CA PRO A 246 -7.64 -14.04 -28.72
C PRO A 246 -7.82 -12.61 -28.17
N TYR A 247 -6.71 -11.87 -28.21
CA TYR A 247 -6.64 -10.43 -27.95
C TYR A 247 -6.74 -9.72 -29.29
N ASP A 248 -7.67 -8.78 -29.42
CA ASP A 248 -7.59 -7.85 -30.55
C ASP A 248 -6.58 -6.76 -30.18
N SER A 249 -5.53 -6.63 -30.99
CA SER A 249 -4.66 -5.47 -30.97
C SER A 249 -5.42 -4.30 -31.57
N LEU A 250 -5.84 -3.37 -30.73
CA LEU A 250 -6.30 -2.08 -31.20
C LEU A 250 -5.04 -1.34 -31.63
N ASN A 251 -4.84 -1.21 -32.95
CA ASN A 251 -3.76 -0.38 -33.48
C ASN A 251 -3.95 1.05 -32.94
N GLY A 252 -2.89 1.57 -32.33
CA GLY A 252 -2.81 2.97 -31.89
C GLY A 252 -2.79 3.94 -33.06
#